data_AF-B4UJX3-F1
#
_entry.id   AF-B4UJX3-F1
#
_cell.length_a   1.000
_cell.length_b   1.000
_cell.length_c   1.000
_cell.angle_alpha   90.00
_cell.angle_beta   90.00
_cell.angle_gamma   90.00
#
_symmetry.space_group_name_H-M   'P 1'
#
loop_
_entity.id
_entity.type
_entity.pdbx_description
1 polymer ?
#
loop_
_entity_poly.entity_id
_entity_poly.type
_entity_poly.pdbx_seq_one_letter_code
_entity_poly.pdbx_strand_id
1 'polypeptide(L)'
;MSRTTLAVLLALTLGCGGLDSPDLSTGEVQGRILGASAGAYVYPLGRPDLVVRAGAAGDFAYRLALPRGGHDLVLYDGGVRAERVPVEVEGAGLRTVADRRGEGAVGAAAKMPLAGAILAGVRAVGGALPLDPRLEVTGTDPGARLPLGTTTALFQPLPAGRYRLTAEMVGFVKGGADVDVVEGASTSYELDLLVDDDEAEKGCAATGGCESSALECEDDGLCHDADPSGSACAYTCDGGALCPAGLDCSGGQCLADRDCATYLSVAGTPCVSDDVCDDALHDGSCRRPSAEQPGYCTAPCQDATQCAPFGAGWTCDGGLCAPPP
;
A
#
# COMPACT_ATOMS: atom_id res chain seq x y z
N MET A 1 22.32 71.68 69.13
CA MET A 1 23.18 70.62 68.56
C MET A 1 22.30 69.39 68.31
N SER A 2 22.66 68.60 67.31
CA SER A 2 22.03 67.35 66.85
C SER A 2 20.89 67.51 65.83
N ARG A 3 21.23 67.22 64.57
CA ARG A 3 20.36 67.15 63.41
C ARG A 3 19.79 65.73 63.28
N THR A 4 18.49 65.66 63.13
CA THR A 4 17.67 64.47 62.88
C THR A 4 18.04 63.84 61.54
N THR A 5 18.54 62.60 61.56
CA THR A 5 18.83 61.80 60.37
C THR A 5 17.58 60.99 60.02
N LEU A 6 16.95 61.34 58.90
CA LEU A 6 15.73 60.69 58.40
C LEU A 6 16.11 59.38 57.70
N ALA A 7 15.53 58.29 58.18
CA ALA A 7 15.63 56.96 57.58
C ALA A 7 14.82 56.89 56.28
N VAL A 8 15.48 56.55 55.16
CA VAL A 8 14.82 56.15 53.91
C VAL A 8 15.11 54.65 53.75
N LEU A 9 14.18 53.83 54.24
CA LEU A 9 14.09 52.40 53.90
C LEU A 9 13.49 52.30 52.49
N LEU A 10 14.33 52.19 51.47
CA LEU A 10 13.91 51.83 50.13
C LEU A 10 13.99 50.30 50.00
N ALA A 11 12.84 49.64 50.16
CA ALA A 11 12.67 48.21 49.95
C ALA A 11 12.77 47.89 48.45
N LEU A 12 13.98 47.59 47.97
CA LEU A 12 14.20 46.86 46.73
C LEU A 12 13.89 45.38 46.99
N THR A 13 12.61 45.02 46.98
CA THR A 13 12.23 43.64 46.69
C THR A 13 12.61 43.37 45.25
N LEU A 14 13.85 42.88 45.08
CA LEU A 14 14.27 42.12 43.91
C LEU A 14 13.27 40.98 43.73
N GLY A 15 12.23 41.24 42.95
CA GLY A 15 11.47 40.19 42.31
C GLY A 15 12.44 39.51 41.35
N CYS A 16 13.12 38.46 41.82
CA CYS A 16 13.67 37.44 40.97
C CYS A 16 12.48 36.81 40.23
N GLY A 17 12.03 37.48 39.17
CA GLY A 17 11.13 36.90 38.19
C GLY A 17 11.80 35.62 37.72
N GLY A 18 11.16 34.49 38.01
CA GLY A 18 11.61 33.19 37.56
C GLY A 18 11.86 33.31 36.06
N LEU A 19 13.11 33.11 35.65
CA LEU A 19 13.42 32.85 34.27
C LEU A 19 12.75 31.51 34.00
N ASP A 20 11.54 31.54 33.44
CA ASP A 20 10.97 30.39 32.76
C ASP A 20 11.99 30.02 31.69
N SER A 21 12.84 29.04 32.03
CA SER A 21 13.80 28.50 31.08
C SER A 21 12.97 27.95 29.93
N PRO A 22 13.15 28.48 28.70
CA PRO A 22 12.32 28.07 27.59
C PRO A 22 12.48 26.57 27.37
N ASP A 23 11.40 25.89 27.00
CA ASP A 23 11.44 24.47 26.70
C ASP A 23 12.37 24.23 25.50
N LEU A 24 13.52 23.62 25.76
CA LEU A 24 14.50 23.29 24.73
C LEU A 24 14.20 21.95 24.04
N SER A 25 13.16 21.23 24.45
CA SER A 25 12.77 19.94 23.86
C SER A 25 11.94 20.10 22.59
N THR A 26 11.29 21.25 22.42
CA THR A 26 10.43 21.58 21.28
C THR A 26 10.84 22.88 20.61
N GLY A 27 10.52 23.05 19.33
CA GLY A 27 10.66 24.30 18.59
C GLY A 27 9.43 24.55 17.71
N GLU A 28 9.30 25.76 17.19
CA GLU A 28 8.20 26.12 16.28
C GLU A 28 8.66 26.10 14.83
N VAL A 29 7.82 25.56 13.94
CA VAL A 29 7.97 25.67 12.49
C VAL A 29 6.78 26.43 11.94
N GLN A 30 7.03 27.46 11.13
CA GLN A 30 5.99 28.23 10.47
C GLN A 30 6.26 28.39 8.98
N GLY A 31 5.19 28.61 8.22
CA GLY A 31 5.28 28.89 6.80
C GLY A 31 3.92 29.24 6.23
N ARG A 32 3.85 29.29 4.89
CA ARG A 32 2.63 29.61 4.16
C ARG A 32 2.55 28.88 2.83
N ILE A 33 1.34 28.49 2.45
CA ILE A 33 0.99 28.02 1.11
C ILE A 33 0.18 29.13 0.45
N LEU A 34 0.78 29.80 -0.54
CA LEU A 34 0.15 30.85 -1.34
C LEU A 34 -0.84 30.23 -2.33
N GLY A 35 -2.02 30.84 -2.47
CA GLY A 35 -3.05 30.34 -3.38
C GLY A 35 -3.53 28.92 -3.05
N ALA A 36 -3.63 28.59 -1.76
CA ALA A 36 -4.21 27.35 -1.29
C ALA A 36 -5.73 27.36 -1.44
N SER A 37 -6.31 26.16 -1.58
CA SER A 37 -7.74 25.91 -1.65
C SER A 37 -8.29 25.46 -0.29
N ALA A 38 -9.62 25.43 -0.18
CA ALA A 38 -10.27 24.81 0.97
C ALA A 38 -9.82 23.34 1.10
N GLY A 39 -9.52 22.89 2.32
CA GLY A 39 -8.99 21.54 2.57
C GLY A 39 -7.47 21.41 2.48
N ALA A 40 -6.74 22.50 2.21
CA ALA A 40 -5.28 22.51 2.36
C ALA A 40 -4.86 22.14 3.79
N TYR A 41 -3.72 21.48 3.93
CA TYR A 41 -3.22 21.07 5.24
C TYR A 41 -1.70 20.94 5.26
N VAL A 42 -1.14 20.96 6.47
CA VAL A 42 0.25 20.62 6.75
C VAL A 42 0.33 19.69 7.94
N TYR A 43 1.15 18.64 7.87
CA TYR A 43 1.49 17.81 9.02
C TYR A 43 2.93 17.28 8.92
N PRO A 44 3.60 16.94 10.03
CA PRO A 44 4.87 16.23 9.99
C PRO A 44 4.66 14.76 9.67
N LEU A 45 5.41 14.21 8.72
CA LEU A 45 5.37 12.79 8.37
C LEU A 45 5.67 11.94 9.62
N GLY A 46 4.83 10.93 9.87
CA GLY A 46 4.88 10.12 11.10
C GLY A 46 4.07 10.69 12.26
N ARG A 47 3.57 11.93 12.16
CA ARG A 47 2.75 12.63 13.16
C ARG A 47 1.52 13.31 12.54
N PRO A 48 0.64 12.56 11.85
CA PRO A 48 -0.57 13.12 11.26
C PRO A 48 -1.54 13.69 12.30
N ASP A 49 -1.41 13.29 13.57
CA ASP A 49 -2.14 13.86 14.71
C ASP A 49 -1.90 15.37 14.89
N LEU A 50 -0.78 15.88 14.39
CA LEU A 50 -0.40 17.30 14.45
C LEU A 50 -0.85 18.11 13.22
N VAL A 51 -1.82 17.62 12.46
CA VAL A 51 -2.30 18.28 11.24
C VAL A 51 -2.88 19.67 11.53
N VAL A 52 -2.43 20.66 10.75
CA VAL A 52 -3.02 22.00 10.71
C VAL A 52 -3.73 22.13 9.36
N ARG A 53 -5.02 22.47 9.39
CA ARG A 53 -5.87 22.59 8.20
C ARG A 53 -6.21 24.05 7.92
N ALA A 54 -6.27 24.42 6.65
CA ALA A 54 -6.76 25.71 6.21
C ALA A 54 -8.28 25.80 6.40
N GLY A 55 -8.76 26.94 6.90
CA GLY A 55 -10.20 27.17 7.10
C GLY A 55 -10.94 27.54 5.81
N ALA A 56 -10.45 28.53 5.06
CA ALA A 56 -11.03 29.01 3.80
C ALA A 56 -9.97 29.09 2.70
N ALA A 57 -10.40 29.18 1.44
CA ALA A 57 -9.49 29.33 0.30
C ALA A 57 -8.74 30.67 0.34
N GLY A 58 -7.52 30.67 -0.18
CA GLY A 58 -6.60 31.81 -0.16
C GLY A 58 -5.22 31.41 0.35
N ASP A 59 -4.50 32.37 0.93
CA ASP A 59 -3.20 32.09 1.52
C ASP A 59 -3.35 31.35 2.86
N PHE A 60 -2.73 30.18 2.97
CA PHE A 60 -2.78 29.36 4.18
C PHE A 60 -1.48 29.47 4.96
N ALA A 61 -1.48 30.22 6.06
CA ALA A 61 -0.37 30.26 7.02
C ALA A 61 -0.52 29.17 8.08
N TYR A 62 0.58 28.54 8.45
CA TYR A 62 0.61 27.48 9.47
C TYR A 62 1.74 27.71 10.47
N ARG A 63 1.54 27.16 11.67
CA ARG A 63 2.53 27.07 12.73
C ARG A 63 2.37 25.73 13.45
N LEU A 64 3.47 25.02 13.67
CA LEU A 64 3.55 23.70 14.27
C LEU A 64 4.60 23.72 15.38
N ALA A 65 4.29 23.12 16.53
CA ALA A 65 5.29 22.85 17.57
C ALA A 65 5.78 21.41 17.41
N LEU A 66 7.09 21.23 17.23
CA LEU A 66 7.71 19.93 16.95
C LEU A 66 8.86 19.64 17.91
N PRO A 67 9.13 18.36 18.23
CA PRO A 67 10.35 17.99 18.94
C PRO A 67 11.59 18.48 18.20
N ARG A 68 12.66 18.78 18.94
CA ARG A 68 13.97 19.08 18.35
C ARG A 68 14.44 17.94 17.43
N GLY A 69 15.00 18.30 16.27
CA GLY A 69 15.58 17.35 15.30
C GLY A 69 15.06 17.55 13.88
N GLY A 70 15.39 16.59 13.01
CA GLY A 70 14.97 16.57 11.62
C GLY A 70 13.57 15.99 11.44
N HIS A 71 12.74 16.66 10.64
CA HIS A 71 11.39 16.23 10.27
C HIS A 71 11.13 16.48 8.79
N ASP A 72 10.23 15.69 8.21
CA ASP A 72 9.67 15.97 6.89
C ASP A 72 8.25 16.50 7.05
N LEU A 73 7.96 17.70 6.55
CA LEU A 73 6.60 18.22 6.50
C LEU A 73 5.92 17.77 5.20
N VAL A 74 4.69 17.28 5.30
CA VAL A 74 3.79 17.06 4.18
C VAL A 74 2.90 18.29 4.03
N LEU A 75 2.99 18.96 2.88
CA LEU A 75 2.17 20.12 2.54
C LEU A 75 1.23 19.72 1.41
N TYR A 76 -0.06 20.01 1.55
CA TYR A 76 -1.08 19.85 0.51
C TYR A 76 -1.82 21.17 0.30
N ASP A 77 -1.99 21.57 -0.96
CA ASP A 77 -2.61 22.85 -1.30
C ASP A 77 -4.14 22.88 -1.27
N GLY A 78 -4.80 21.76 -0.96
CA GLY A 78 -6.27 21.69 -1.04
C GLY A 78 -6.80 21.38 -2.45
N GLY A 79 -5.93 21.23 -3.44
CA GLY A 79 -6.27 20.94 -4.83
C GLY A 79 -5.59 19.67 -5.34
N VAL A 80 -4.52 19.83 -6.12
CA VAL A 80 -3.84 18.71 -6.80
C VAL A 80 -2.34 18.69 -6.56
N ARG A 81 -1.84 19.49 -5.62
CA ARG A 81 -0.40 19.63 -5.38
C ARG A 81 -0.02 19.27 -3.96
N ALA A 82 1.04 18.50 -3.84
CA ALA A 82 1.60 18.12 -2.56
C ALA A 82 3.14 18.10 -2.62
N GLU A 83 3.78 18.54 -1.54
CA GLU A 83 5.24 18.60 -1.42
C GLU A 83 5.69 18.04 -0.07
N ARG A 84 6.83 17.35 -0.07
CA ARG A 84 7.56 17.00 1.15
C ARG A 84 8.68 18.02 1.38
N VAL A 85 8.71 18.64 2.56
CA VAL A 85 9.68 19.68 2.89
C VAL A 85 10.49 19.27 4.12
N PRO A 86 11.79 18.97 3.99
CA PRO A 86 12.63 18.68 5.14
C PRO A 86 12.86 19.95 5.97
N VAL A 87 12.76 19.82 7.28
CA VAL A 87 12.99 20.90 8.25
C VAL A 87 13.83 20.39 9.41
N GLU A 88 14.76 21.22 9.87
CA GLU A 88 15.50 21.00 11.11
C GLU A 88 14.93 21.93 12.18
N VAL A 89 14.56 21.37 13.33
CA VAL A 89 13.94 22.07 14.44
C VAL A 89 14.94 22.23 15.57
N GLU A 90 15.25 23.48 15.89
CA GLU A 90 16.06 23.85 17.06
C GLU A 90 15.16 24.04 18.29
N GLY A 91 15.61 23.59 19.46
CA GLY A 91 14.87 23.76 20.72
C GLY A 91 14.67 25.22 21.08
N ALA A 92 13.46 25.58 21.51
CA ALA A 92 12.96 26.95 21.70
C ALA A 92 13.11 27.90 20.50
N GLY A 93 13.50 27.37 19.33
CA GLY A 93 13.73 28.14 18.12
C GLY A 93 12.46 28.29 17.27
N LEU A 94 12.47 29.29 16.39
CA LEU A 94 11.46 29.45 15.34
C LEU A 94 12.12 29.22 13.98
N ARG A 95 11.69 28.17 13.29
CA ARG A 95 12.08 27.88 11.91
C ARG A 95 11.02 28.40 10.95
N THR A 96 11.42 29.25 10.01
CA THR A 96 10.54 29.69 8.92
C THR A 96 10.85 28.89 7.65
N VAL A 97 9.83 28.24 7.11
CA VAL A 97 9.85 27.55 5.82
C VAL A 97 9.52 28.57 4.73
N ALA A 98 10.22 28.50 3.60
CA ALA A 98 9.94 29.37 2.46
C ALA A 98 8.51 29.18 1.96
N ASP A 99 7.86 30.26 1.54
CA ASP A 99 6.51 30.22 0.98
C ASP A 99 6.42 29.17 -0.12
N ARG A 100 5.43 28.29 -0.01
CA ARG A 100 5.07 27.32 -1.06
C ARG A 100 3.93 27.87 -1.89
N ARG A 101 3.81 27.42 -3.13
CA ARG A 101 2.83 27.91 -4.09
C ARG A 101 1.91 26.79 -4.51
N GLY A 102 0.64 26.87 -4.11
CA GLY A 102 -0.42 25.98 -4.54
C GLY A 102 -0.89 26.27 -5.95
N GLU A 103 -1.94 25.58 -6.38
CA GLU A 103 -2.53 25.71 -7.71
C GLU A 103 -3.07 27.12 -7.98
N GLY A 104 -3.65 27.78 -6.98
CA GLY A 104 -4.22 29.12 -7.12
C GLY A 104 -3.19 30.27 -7.11
N ALA A 105 -1.90 29.99 -6.94
CA ALA A 105 -0.88 31.05 -6.81
C ALA A 105 -0.62 31.77 -8.15
N VAL A 106 -0.51 33.10 -8.11
CA VAL A 106 -0.18 33.95 -9.27
C VAL A 106 1.32 34.25 -9.34
N GLY A 107 1.90 34.23 -10.55
CA GLY A 107 3.28 34.62 -10.83
C GLY A 107 4.13 33.50 -11.46
N ALA A 108 5.37 33.83 -11.83
CA ALA A 108 6.25 32.95 -12.60
C ALA A 108 7.10 31.97 -11.76
N ALA A 109 7.07 32.06 -10.43
CA ALA A 109 7.80 31.13 -9.58
C ALA A 109 7.16 29.73 -9.61
N ALA A 110 7.98 28.69 -9.44
CA ALA A 110 7.54 27.31 -9.47
C ALA A 110 6.45 27.03 -8.42
N LYS A 111 5.42 26.29 -8.82
CA LYS A 111 4.40 25.74 -7.93
C LYS A 111 4.91 24.46 -7.28
N MET A 112 4.28 24.03 -6.19
CA MET A 112 4.52 22.71 -5.61
C MET A 112 4.29 21.60 -6.65
N PRO A 113 4.98 20.45 -6.57
CA PRO A 113 4.74 19.30 -7.44
C PRO A 113 3.28 18.83 -7.43
N LEU A 114 2.86 18.15 -8.50
CA LEU A 114 1.57 17.45 -8.48
C LEU A 114 1.59 16.32 -7.44
N ALA A 115 0.48 16.15 -6.72
CA ALA A 115 0.30 15.02 -5.84
C ALA A 115 0.20 13.72 -6.65
N GLY A 116 0.79 12.65 -6.14
CA GLY A 116 0.56 11.30 -6.60
C GLY A 116 -0.49 10.58 -5.75
N ALA A 117 -0.75 9.32 -6.11
CA ALA A 117 -1.68 8.45 -5.41
C ALA A 117 -1.19 6.99 -5.37
N ILE A 118 -1.62 6.25 -4.35
CA ILE A 118 -1.41 4.80 -4.24
C ILE A 118 -2.78 4.12 -4.29
N LEU A 119 -3.01 3.27 -5.28
CA LEU A 119 -4.12 2.31 -5.28
C LEU A 119 -3.63 1.01 -4.68
N ALA A 120 -4.02 0.72 -3.44
CA ALA A 120 -3.59 -0.47 -2.73
C ALA A 120 -4.71 -1.53 -2.72
N GLY A 121 -4.35 -2.79 -2.93
CA GLY A 121 -5.20 -3.96 -2.74
C GLY A 121 -4.55 -4.98 -1.81
N VAL A 122 -5.36 -5.92 -1.33
CA VAL A 122 -4.90 -7.08 -0.56
C VAL A 122 -5.29 -8.35 -1.29
N ARG A 123 -4.34 -9.29 -1.36
CA ARG A 123 -4.57 -10.67 -1.77
C ARG A 123 -4.27 -11.60 -0.59
N ALA A 124 -5.25 -12.41 -0.22
CA ALA A 124 -5.06 -13.44 0.79
C ALA A 124 -4.41 -14.67 0.13
N VAL A 125 -3.19 -15.00 0.53
CA VAL A 125 -2.52 -16.20 0.03
C VAL A 125 -3.25 -17.43 0.57
N GLY A 126 -3.50 -18.39 -0.31
CA GLY A 126 -4.28 -19.59 0.02
C GLY A 126 -5.76 -19.51 -0.35
N GLY A 127 -6.21 -18.51 -1.13
CA GLY A 127 -7.56 -18.50 -1.73
C GLY A 127 -8.70 -18.13 -0.77
N ALA A 128 -8.37 -17.64 0.41
CA ALA A 128 -9.34 -17.12 1.38
C ALA A 128 -9.94 -15.78 0.90
N LEU A 129 -11.18 -15.49 1.29
CA LEU A 129 -11.78 -14.17 1.02
C LEU A 129 -11.04 -13.07 1.79
N PRO A 130 -10.53 -12.01 1.13
CA PRO A 130 -9.90 -10.90 1.83
C PRO A 130 -10.95 -9.96 2.46
N LEU A 131 -11.53 -10.36 3.59
CA LEU A 131 -12.55 -9.58 4.29
C LEU A 131 -11.94 -8.53 5.24
N ASP A 132 -12.47 -7.31 5.14
CA ASP A 132 -12.13 -6.14 5.97
C ASP A 132 -10.63 -5.86 6.17
N PRO A 133 -9.77 -5.93 5.12
CA PRO A 133 -8.37 -5.60 5.27
C PRO A 133 -8.15 -4.15 5.70
N ARG A 134 -7.25 -3.97 6.66
CA ARG A 134 -6.79 -2.66 7.14
C ARG A 134 -5.52 -2.26 6.40
N LEU A 135 -5.71 -1.44 5.37
CA LEU A 135 -4.62 -0.81 4.63
C LEU A 135 -4.21 0.53 5.28
N GLU A 136 -2.90 0.75 5.40
CA GLU A 136 -2.32 1.99 5.93
C GLU A 136 -1.05 2.36 5.15
N VAL A 137 -0.89 3.66 4.88
CA VAL A 137 0.40 4.24 4.45
C VAL A 137 1.03 4.92 5.66
N THR A 138 2.12 4.34 6.17
CA THR A 138 2.71 4.72 7.46
C THR A 138 3.04 6.21 7.52
N GLY A 139 2.61 6.84 8.61
CA GLY A 139 2.93 8.24 8.92
C GLY A 139 2.17 9.28 8.11
N THR A 140 1.15 8.88 7.35
CA THR A 140 0.27 9.80 6.60
C THR A 140 -1.06 10.02 7.31
N ASP A 141 -1.77 11.11 6.97
CA ASP A 141 -3.10 11.42 7.51
C ASP A 141 -4.14 10.36 7.07
N PRO A 142 -4.91 9.75 7.99
CA PRO A 142 -5.97 8.81 7.63
C PRO A 142 -7.03 9.42 6.70
N GLY A 143 -7.20 10.75 6.74
CA GLY A 143 -8.05 11.50 5.81
C GLY A 143 -7.60 11.44 4.35
N ALA A 144 -6.38 10.98 4.06
CA ALA A 144 -5.91 10.70 2.70
C ALA A 144 -6.40 9.34 2.16
N ARG A 145 -7.07 8.51 2.98
CA ARG A 145 -7.61 7.21 2.55
C ARG A 145 -9.05 7.37 2.06
N LEU A 146 -9.30 6.99 0.80
CA LEU A 146 -10.63 6.83 0.23
C LEU A 146 -10.92 5.32 0.07
N PRO A 147 -12.04 4.81 0.60
CA PRO A 147 -12.40 3.40 0.43
C PRO A 147 -12.73 3.08 -1.04
N LEU A 148 -12.30 1.91 -1.52
CA LEU A 148 -12.66 1.36 -2.84
C LEU A 148 -13.01 -0.12 -2.68
N GLY A 149 -14.29 -0.48 -2.83
CA GLY A 149 -14.72 -1.85 -2.52
C GLY A 149 -14.30 -2.30 -1.11
N THR A 150 -14.31 -3.60 -0.85
CA THR A 150 -13.89 -4.18 0.44
C THR A 150 -12.38 -4.45 0.50
N THR A 151 -11.74 -4.71 -0.64
CA THR A 151 -10.38 -5.25 -0.72
C THR A 151 -9.33 -4.22 -1.16
N THR A 152 -9.77 -3.02 -1.57
CA THR A 152 -8.88 -1.97 -2.09
C THR A 152 -9.07 -0.62 -1.39
N ALA A 153 -8.06 0.25 -1.49
CA ALA A 153 -8.11 1.61 -0.98
C ALA A 153 -7.27 2.54 -1.86
N LEU A 154 -7.73 3.77 -2.01
CA LEU A 154 -6.98 4.82 -2.70
C LEU A 154 -6.43 5.81 -1.68
N PHE A 155 -5.10 5.94 -1.64
CA PHE A 155 -4.41 6.91 -0.80
C PHE A 155 -4.02 8.12 -1.64
N GLN A 156 -4.70 9.23 -1.41
CA GLN A 156 -4.43 10.51 -2.05
C GLN A 156 -4.96 11.67 -1.20
N PRO A 157 -4.37 12.87 -1.29
CA PRO A 157 -3.19 13.23 -2.08
C PRO A 157 -1.88 12.88 -1.34
N LEU A 158 -0.86 12.42 -2.06
CA LEU A 158 0.47 12.14 -1.49
C LEU A 158 1.57 12.90 -2.24
N PRO A 159 2.53 13.55 -1.55
CA PRO A 159 3.75 14.02 -2.19
C PRO A 159 4.54 12.89 -2.83
N ALA A 160 5.32 13.20 -3.86
CA ALA A 160 6.28 12.25 -4.41
C ALA A 160 7.31 11.82 -3.35
N GLY A 161 7.71 10.55 -3.39
CA GLY A 161 8.70 9.97 -2.47
C GLY A 161 8.37 8.54 -2.09
N ARG A 162 9.25 7.96 -1.26
CA ARG A 162 9.08 6.60 -0.75
C ARG A 162 8.23 6.60 0.52
N TYR A 163 7.35 5.61 0.62
CA TYR A 163 6.47 5.34 1.75
C TYR A 163 6.48 3.86 2.10
N ARG A 164 5.97 3.53 3.29
CA ARG A 164 5.68 2.15 3.69
C ARG A 164 4.17 1.93 3.62
N LEU A 165 3.74 0.99 2.80
CA LEU A 165 2.36 0.50 2.76
C LEU A 165 2.29 -0.76 3.62
N THR A 166 1.29 -0.85 4.49
CA THR A 166 1.03 -2.03 5.33
C THR A 166 -0.41 -2.48 5.19
N ALA A 167 -0.63 -3.79 5.31
CA ALA A 167 -1.94 -4.41 5.35
C ALA A 167 -2.03 -5.34 6.56
N GLU A 168 -3.18 -5.32 7.22
CA GLU A 168 -3.51 -6.23 8.32
C GLU A 168 -4.90 -6.84 8.07
N MET A 169 -5.06 -8.12 8.39
CA MET A 169 -6.31 -8.86 8.26
C MET A 169 -6.32 -9.99 9.29
N VAL A 170 -7.49 -10.29 9.87
CA VAL A 170 -7.60 -11.33 10.91
C VAL A 170 -7.28 -12.70 10.31
N GLY A 171 -6.48 -13.50 11.01
CA GLY A 171 -6.01 -14.82 10.56
C GLY A 171 -4.82 -14.77 9.58
N PHE A 172 -4.23 -13.59 9.36
CA PHE A 172 -3.09 -13.39 8.47
C PHE A 172 -1.98 -12.58 9.12
N VAL A 173 -0.73 -12.90 8.77
CA VAL A 173 0.45 -12.16 9.18
C VAL A 173 0.41 -10.77 8.54
N LYS A 174 0.68 -9.73 9.34
CA LYS A 174 0.79 -8.35 8.84
C LYS A 174 1.78 -8.25 7.68
N GLY A 175 1.30 -7.81 6.52
CA GLY A 175 2.10 -7.58 5.33
C GLY A 175 2.54 -6.12 5.16
N GLY A 176 3.53 -5.89 4.31
CA GLY A 176 3.85 -4.55 3.86
C GLY A 176 4.95 -4.48 2.81
N ALA A 177 4.96 -3.39 2.06
CA ALA A 177 5.92 -3.10 1.01
C ALA A 177 6.38 -1.63 1.05
N ASP A 178 7.60 -1.39 0.58
CA ASP A 178 8.06 -0.03 0.30
C ASP A 178 7.53 0.35 -1.07
N VAL A 179 6.89 1.51 -1.14
CA VAL A 179 6.20 1.99 -2.34
C VAL A 179 6.69 3.37 -2.70
N ASP A 180 6.94 3.58 -3.99
CA ASP A 180 7.37 4.87 -4.52
C ASP A 180 6.15 5.59 -5.11
N VAL A 181 5.88 6.80 -4.61
CA VAL A 181 4.87 7.71 -5.14
C VAL A 181 5.54 8.63 -6.15
N VAL A 182 5.00 8.65 -7.37
CA VAL A 182 5.48 9.49 -8.47
C VAL A 182 4.57 10.71 -8.62
N GLU A 183 5.18 11.86 -8.87
CA GLU A 183 4.47 13.13 -9.10
C GLU A 183 3.39 12.98 -10.17
N GLY A 184 2.14 13.32 -9.83
CA GLY A 184 1.00 13.34 -10.76
C GLY A 184 0.53 11.97 -11.25
N ALA A 185 1.09 10.86 -10.76
CA ALA A 185 0.74 9.52 -11.17
C ALA A 185 -0.02 8.77 -10.06
N SER A 186 -0.83 7.80 -10.49
CA SER A 186 -1.40 6.77 -9.60
C SER A 186 -0.63 5.48 -9.80
N THR A 187 -0.16 4.87 -8.72
CA THR A 187 0.56 3.60 -8.77
C THR A 187 -0.23 2.52 -8.02
N SER A 188 -0.41 1.37 -8.66
CA SER A 188 -1.14 0.24 -8.08
C SER A 188 -0.19 -0.71 -7.37
N TYR A 189 -0.57 -1.15 -6.17
CA TYR A 189 0.16 -2.14 -5.38
C TYR A 189 -0.82 -3.16 -4.82
N GLU A 190 -0.47 -4.43 -4.93
CA GLU A 190 -1.17 -5.53 -4.27
C GLU A 190 -0.26 -6.10 -3.17
N LEU A 191 -0.79 -6.23 -1.95
CA LEU A 191 -0.08 -6.84 -0.83
C LEU A 191 -0.58 -8.26 -0.60
N ASP A 192 0.36 -9.20 -0.66
CA ASP A 192 0.14 -10.59 -0.26
C ASP A 192 0.16 -10.71 1.25
N LEU A 193 -0.92 -11.26 1.80
CA LEU A 193 -1.02 -11.63 3.21
C LEU A 193 -0.95 -13.14 3.35
N LEU A 194 0.01 -13.61 4.13
CA LEU A 194 0.21 -15.03 4.44
C LEU A 194 -0.64 -15.42 5.65
N VAL A 195 -1.12 -16.66 5.68
CA VAL A 195 -1.84 -17.20 6.83
C VAL A 195 -0.98 -17.10 8.10
N ASP A 196 -1.59 -16.66 9.19
CA ASP A 196 -0.94 -16.62 10.50
C ASP A 196 -1.13 -17.95 11.22
N ASP A 197 -0.05 -18.74 11.29
CA ASP A 197 -0.08 -20.05 11.92
C ASP A 197 -0.17 -20.03 13.46
N ASP A 198 -0.04 -18.85 14.08
CA ASP A 198 -0.13 -18.70 15.52
C ASP A 198 -1.53 -18.24 15.99
N GLU A 199 -2.42 -17.88 15.06
CA GLU A 199 -3.79 -17.45 15.35
C GLU A 199 -4.75 -18.63 15.57
N ALA A 200 -5.76 -18.41 16.42
CA ALA A 200 -6.77 -19.44 16.72
C ALA A 200 -7.74 -19.68 15.55
N GLU A 201 -8.03 -18.62 14.79
CA GLU A 201 -8.79 -18.67 13.54
C GLU A 201 -7.83 -18.23 12.43
N LYS A 202 -7.34 -19.19 11.65
CA LYS A 202 -6.32 -18.96 10.62
C LYS A 202 -6.96 -18.78 9.25
N GLY A 203 -6.41 -17.88 8.45
CA GLY A 203 -6.72 -17.75 7.03
C GLY A 203 -8.22 -17.71 6.72
N CYS A 204 -8.70 -18.64 5.89
CA CYS A 204 -10.11 -18.73 5.50
C CYS A 204 -11.08 -18.99 6.66
N ALA A 205 -10.63 -19.57 7.77
CA ALA A 205 -11.47 -19.79 8.94
C ALA A 205 -11.81 -18.46 9.63
N ALA A 206 -10.85 -17.54 9.66
CA ALA A 206 -11.03 -16.18 10.20
C ALA A 206 -11.86 -15.28 9.29
N THR A 207 -11.77 -15.47 7.96
CA THR A 207 -12.49 -14.63 7.00
C THR A 207 -13.84 -15.22 6.58
N GLY A 208 -14.28 -16.31 7.21
CA GLY A 208 -15.60 -16.90 6.98
C GLY A 208 -15.75 -17.64 5.66
N GLY A 209 -14.64 -17.99 5.00
CA GLY A 209 -14.63 -18.91 3.86
C GLY A 209 -13.65 -18.56 2.74
N CYS A 210 -13.79 -19.31 1.66
CA CYS A 210 -12.96 -19.26 0.48
C CYS A 210 -13.56 -18.36 -0.61
N GLU A 211 -12.71 -17.81 -1.48
CA GLU A 211 -13.16 -16.93 -2.58
C GLU A 211 -14.13 -17.62 -3.54
N SER A 212 -14.01 -18.94 -3.67
CA SER A 212 -14.87 -19.79 -4.46
C SER A 212 -15.64 -20.76 -3.56
N SER A 213 -16.92 -20.98 -3.88
CA SER A 213 -17.75 -21.99 -3.22
C SER A 213 -17.35 -23.43 -3.55
N ALA A 214 -16.40 -23.64 -4.48
CA ALA A 214 -15.83 -24.95 -4.78
C ALA A 214 -14.70 -25.34 -3.81
N LEU A 215 -14.18 -24.35 -3.08
CA LEU A 215 -13.08 -24.55 -2.14
C LEU A 215 -13.64 -24.67 -0.71
N GLU A 216 -13.10 -25.61 0.04
CA GLU A 216 -13.31 -25.79 1.47
C GLU A 216 -12.11 -25.28 2.25
N CYS A 217 -12.39 -24.71 3.42
CA CYS A 217 -11.37 -24.21 4.31
C CYS A 217 -10.86 -25.34 5.19
N GLU A 218 -9.56 -25.64 5.10
CA GLU A 218 -8.92 -26.70 5.87
C GLU A 218 -8.31 -26.18 7.17
N ASP A 219 -7.86 -27.11 8.04
CA ASP A 219 -7.27 -26.81 9.36
C ASP A 219 -5.97 -25.97 9.28
N ASP A 220 -5.32 -25.93 8.10
CA ASP A 220 -4.15 -25.09 7.83
C ASP A 220 -4.52 -23.62 7.51
N GLY A 221 -5.81 -23.30 7.44
CA GLY A 221 -6.31 -21.97 7.09
C GLY A 221 -6.25 -21.66 5.59
N LEU A 222 -5.93 -22.64 4.74
CA LEU A 222 -5.93 -22.52 3.29
C LEU A 222 -7.21 -23.09 2.69
N CYS A 223 -7.55 -22.60 1.51
CA CYS A 223 -8.67 -23.07 0.71
C CYS A 223 -8.22 -24.15 -0.27
N HIS A 224 -8.76 -25.35 -0.10
CA HIS A 224 -8.48 -26.50 -0.97
C HIS A 224 -9.76 -26.96 -1.65
N ASP A 225 -9.66 -27.64 -2.78
CA ASP A 225 -10.84 -28.24 -3.41
C ASP A 225 -11.44 -29.30 -2.48
N ALA A 226 -12.74 -29.17 -2.19
CA ALA A 226 -13.53 -30.10 -1.36
C ALA A 226 -13.47 -31.56 -1.84
N ASP A 227 -13.16 -31.73 -3.13
CA ASP A 227 -12.96 -33.00 -3.77
C ASP A 227 -11.53 -33.06 -4.32
N PRO A 228 -10.57 -33.74 -3.65
CA PRO A 228 -9.24 -33.95 -4.21
C PRO A 228 -9.27 -34.89 -5.45
N SER A 229 -10.39 -35.57 -5.71
CA SER A 229 -10.65 -36.25 -6.99
C SER A 229 -11.35 -35.35 -8.04
N GLY A 230 -11.66 -34.12 -7.66
CA GLY A 230 -12.26 -33.05 -8.45
C GLY A 230 -11.26 -32.25 -9.30
N SER A 231 -10.62 -32.93 -10.24
CA SER A 231 -10.44 -32.46 -11.63
C SER A 231 -9.64 -31.20 -12.02
N ALA A 232 -9.12 -30.35 -11.12
CA ALA A 232 -8.29 -29.23 -11.56
C ALA A 232 -6.79 -29.60 -11.72
N CYS A 233 -6.25 -30.43 -10.83
CA CYS A 233 -4.85 -30.90 -10.92
C CYS A 233 -4.67 -32.42 -10.82
N ALA A 234 -5.72 -33.18 -10.51
CA ALA A 234 -5.62 -34.63 -10.37
C ALA A 234 -6.01 -35.34 -11.68
N TYR A 235 -5.00 -35.65 -12.49
CA TYR A 235 -5.17 -36.55 -13.65
C TYR A 235 -4.66 -37.95 -13.28
N THR A 236 -5.32 -39.01 -13.73
CA THR A 236 -4.76 -40.35 -13.58
C THR A 236 -3.67 -40.58 -14.63
N CYS A 237 -2.52 -41.11 -14.20
CA CYS A 237 -1.42 -41.48 -15.08
C CYS A 237 -1.15 -42.98 -14.99
N ASP A 238 -1.39 -43.73 -16.07
CA ASP A 238 -1.05 -45.15 -16.14
C ASP A 238 0.38 -45.33 -16.62
N GLY A 239 1.35 -45.39 -15.69
CA GLY A 239 2.70 -45.97 -15.84
C GLY A 239 3.54 -45.56 -17.06
N GLY A 240 3.14 -44.51 -17.77
CA GLY A 240 3.54 -44.21 -19.15
C GLY A 240 2.73 -43.08 -19.81
N ALA A 241 1.56 -42.71 -19.28
CA ALA A 241 0.89 -41.45 -19.61
C ALA A 241 1.62 -40.26 -18.94
N LEU A 242 1.90 -39.21 -19.71
CA LEU A 242 2.60 -38.02 -19.27
C LEU A 242 1.61 -37.02 -18.67
N CYS A 243 1.89 -36.59 -17.45
CA CYS A 243 1.16 -35.56 -16.77
C CYS A 243 1.27 -34.19 -17.48
N PRO A 244 0.30 -33.27 -17.31
CA PRO A 244 0.43 -31.89 -17.75
C PRO A 244 1.78 -31.28 -17.36
N ALA A 245 2.31 -30.37 -18.19
CA ALA A 245 3.59 -29.72 -17.92
C ALA A 245 3.57 -29.03 -16.54
N GLY A 246 4.52 -29.37 -15.67
CA GLY A 246 4.59 -28.90 -14.28
C GLY A 246 3.97 -29.85 -13.24
N LEU A 247 3.43 -31.01 -13.67
CA LEU A 247 2.94 -32.08 -12.80
C LEU A 247 3.77 -33.36 -13.00
N ASP A 248 4.05 -34.10 -11.91
CA ASP A 248 4.75 -35.37 -11.90
C ASP A 248 3.79 -36.55 -11.62
N CYS A 249 4.01 -37.67 -12.31
CA CYS A 249 3.23 -38.89 -12.10
C CYS A 249 3.75 -39.65 -10.86
N SER A 250 2.95 -39.68 -9.80
CA SER A 250 3.23 -40.43 -8.57
C SER A 250 2.02 -41.26 -8.15
N GLY A 251 2.20 -42.57 -7.97
CA GLY A 251 1.14 -43.45 -7.50
C GLY A 251 -0.07 -43.60 -8.43
N GLY A 252 0.08 -43.29 -9.72
CA GLY A 252 -1.02 -43.31 -10.69
C GLY A 252 -1.79 -42.00 -10.80
N GLN A 253 -1.28 -40.93 -10.17
CA GLN A 253 -1.85 -39.59 -10.23
C GLN A 253 -0.79 -38.57 -10.65
N CYS A 254 -1.20 -37.61 -11.47
CA CYS A 254 -0.43 -36.42 -11.77
C CYS A 254 -0.59 -35.44 -10.62
N LEU A 255 0.52 -35.12 -9.97
CA LEU A 255 0.57 -34.20 -8.83
C LEU A 255 1.48 -33.05 -9.20
N ALA A 256 1.10 -31.83 -8.87
CA ALA A 256 2.02 -30.71 -9.00
C ALA A 256 3.21 -30.94 -8.06
N ASP A 257 4.40 -30.51 -8.45
CA ASP A 257 5.60 -30.52 -7.60
C ASP A 257 5.45 -29.55 -6.40
N ARG A 258 4.35 -28.77 -6.40
CA ARG A 258 3.83 -27.88 -5.34
C ARG A 258 2.32 -28.14 -5.15
N ASP A 259 1.66 -27.52 -4.19
CA ASP A 259 0.19 -27.62 -4.08
C ASP A 259 -0.54 -27.13 -5.36
N CYS A 260 -1.76 -27.64 -5.59
CA CYS A 260 -2.55 -27.35 -6.80
C CYS A 260 -2.89 -25.86 -6.95
N ALA A 261 -3.08 -25.14 -5.83
CA ALA A 261 -3.32 -23.70 -5.84
C ALA A 261 -2.12 -22.92 -6.40
N THR A 262 -0.90 -23.30 -6.01
CA THR A 262 0.34 -22.72 -6.53
C THR A 262 0.52 -23.04 -8.02
N TYR A 263 0.15 -24.24 -8.46
CA TYR A 263 0.18 -24.58 -9.88
C TYR A 263 -0.84 -23.74 -10.69
N LEU A 264 -2.10 -23.67 -10.26
CA LEU A 264 -3.15 -22.93 -10.98
C LEU A 264 -2.86 -21.43 -11.03
N SER A 265 -2.26 -20.86 -9.99
CA SER A 265 -1.85 -19.44 -9.97
C SER A 265 -0.70 -19.10 -10.93
N VAL A 266 0.09 -20.10 -11.35
CA VAL A 266 1.26 -19.90 -12.24
C VAL A 266 0.98 -20.38 -13.66
N ALA A 267 0.29 -21.51 -13.82
CA ALA A 267 0.10 -22.21 -15.09
C ALA A 267 -1.30 -22.00 -15.71
N GLY A 268 -2.26 -21.44 -14.95
CA GLY A 268 -3.66 -21.34 -15.35
C GLY A 268 -4.37 -22.70 -15.38
N THR A 269 -5.59 -22.72 -15.91
CA THR A 269 -6.40 -23.95 -16.03
C THR A 269 -5.77 -24.89 -17.06
N PRO A 270 -5.51 -26.17 -16.72
CA PRO A 270 -5.09 -27.15 -17.71
C PRO A 270 -6.21 -27.40 -18.72
N CYS A 271 -5.83 -27.74 -19.94
CA CYS A 271 -6.79 -27.90 -21.04
C CYS A 271 -6.54 -29.18 -21.84
N VAL A 272 -7.60 -29.72 -22.42
CA VAL A 272 -7.53 -30.88 -23.33
C VAL A 272 -8.05 -30.57 -24.73
N SER A 273 -8.79 -29.46 -24.88
CA SER A 273 -9.29 -28.90 -26.13
C SER A 273 -9.38 -27.37 -26.00
N ASP A 274 -9.47 -26.69 -27.14
CA ASP A 274 -9.60 -25.23 -27.20
C ASP A 274 -10.89 -24.72 -26.53
N ASP A 275 -11.98 -25.49 -26.61
CA ASP A 275 -13.27 -25.14 -25.98
C ASP A 275 -13.14 -24.90 -24.46
N VAL A 276 -12.23 -25.61 -23.78
CA VAL A 276 -11.98 -25.43 -22.33
C VAL A 276 -11.32 -24.07 -22.05
N CYS A 277 -10.56 -23.54 -23.00
CA CYS A 277 -9.84 -22.29 -22.84
C CYS A 277 -10.66 -21.08 -23.26
N ASP A 278 -11.57 -21.20 -24.23
CA ASP A 278 -12.43 -20.10 -24.67
C ASP A 278 -13.40 -19.63 -23.57
N ASP A 279 -13.89 -20.57 -22.74
CA ASP A 279 -14.73 -20.26 -21.57
C ASP A 279 -13.94 -19.54 -20.45
N ALA A 280 -12.64 -19.82 -20.32
CA ALA A 280 -11.78 -19.27 -19.27
C ALA A 280 -11.06 -17.97 -19.68
N LEU A 281 -10.76 -17.82 -20.98
CA LEU A 281 -10.02 -16.74 -21.60
C LEU A 281 -10.71 -16.46 -22.93
N HIS A 282 -11.26 -15.26 -23.13
CA HIS A 282 -11.89 -14.91 -24.40
C HIS A 282 -10.86 -15.07 -25.55
N ASP A 283 -11.13 -15.93 -26.53
CA ASP A 283 -10.19 -16.36 -27.59
C ASP A 283 -8.99 -17.20 -27.09
N GLY A 284 -9.15 -17.91 -25.98
CA GLY A 284 -8.17 -18.83 -25.42
C GLY A 284 -7.93 -20.05 -26.29
N SER A 285 -6.69 -20.51 -26.38
CA SER A 285 -6.32 -21.74 -27.09
C SER A 285 -5.57 -22.69 -26.17
N CYS A 286 -5.76 -23.99 -26.40
CA CYS A 286 -5.11 -25.02 -25.63
C CYS A 286 -3.76 -25.39 -26.26
N ARG A 287 -2.65 -24.92 -25.67
CA ARG A 287 -1.32 -25.26 -26.19
C ARG A 287 -0.88 -26.61 -25.64
N ARG A 288 -0.86 -27.60 -26.54
CA ARG A 288 -0.53 -28.99 -26.21
C ARG A 288 0.84 -29.37 -26.78
N PRO A 289 1.71 -30.08 -26.04
CA PRO A 289 2.96 -30.60 -26.59
C PRO A 289 2.73 -31.73 -27.61
N SER A 290 1.59 -32.44 -27.50
CA SER A 290 1.10 -33.41 -28.50
C SER A 290 -0.42 -33.59 -28.44
N ALA A 291 -1.02 -34.19 -29.48
CA ALA A 291 -2.45 -34.48 -29.56
C ALA A 291 -2.96 -35.49 -28.51
N GLU A 292 -2.07 -36.11 -27.73
CA GLU A 292 -2.37 -37.06 -26.67
C GLU A 292 -2.07 -36.51 -25.26
N GLN A 293 -1.41 -35.35 -25.15
CA GLN A 293 -1.03 -34.74 -23.87
C GLN A 293 -1.93 -33.53 -23.52
N PRO A 294 -2.39 -33.37 -22.27
CA PRO A 294 -3.05 -32.15 -21.82
C PRO A 294 -2.10 -30.95 -21.94
N GLY A 295 -2.66 -29.80 -22.31
CA GLY A 295 -1.97 -28.54 -22.49
C GLY A 295 -2.26 -27.53 -21.38
N TYR A 296 -1.81 -26.31 -21.58
CA TYR A 296 -2.19 -25.16 -20.76
C TYR A 296 -2.98 -24.16 -21.60
N CYS A 297 -3.93 -23.47 -20.99
CA CYS A 297 -4.64 -22.39 -21.67
C CYS A 297 -3.72 -21.20 -21.87
N THR A 298 -3.64 -20.72 -23.11
CA THR A 298 -2.91 -19.51 -23.48
C THR A 298 -3.82 -18.56 -24.25
N ALA A 299 -3.58 -17.27 -24.10
CA ALA A 299 -4.21 -16.24 -24.91
C ALA A 299 -3.26 -15.76 -26.03
N PRO A 300 -3.81 -15.22 -27.14
CA PRO A 300 -3.04 -14.47 -28.12
C PRO A 300 -2.35 -13.27 -27.49
N CYS A 301 -1.14 -12.97 -27.95
CA CYS A 301 -0.40 -11.79 -27.53
C CYS A 301 0.40 -11.17 -28.69
N GLN A 302 0.70 -9.90 -28.53
CA GLN A 302 1.55 -9.08 -29.38
C GLN A 302 2.86 -8.72 -28.65
N ASP A 303 2.81 -8.61 -27.32
CA ASP A 303 3.97 -8.38 -26.47
C ASP A 303 3.76 -8.98 -25.07
N ALA A 304 4.83 -8.96 -24.25
CA ALA A 304 4.83 -9.57 -22.92
C ALA A 304 3.88 -8.89 -21.92
N THR A 305 3.45 -7.64 -22.15
CA THR A 305 2.54 -6.96 -21.23
C THR A 305 1.14 -7.55 -21.25
N GLN A 306 0.73 -8.10 -22.39
CA GLN A 306 -0.55 -8.80 -22.54
C GLN A 306 -0.57 -10.16 -21.82
N CYS A 307 0.60 -10.67 -21.43
CA CYS A 307 0.73 -11.90 -20.66
C CYS A 307 0.82 -11.68 -19.14
N ALA A 308 0.82 -10.44 -18.68
CA ALA A 308 0.84 -10.10 -17.25
C ALA A 308 -0.27 -10.77 -16.41
N PRO A 309 -1.50 -10.98 -16.92
CA PRO A 309 -2.55 -11.68 -16.16
C PRO A 309 -2.22 -13.13 -15.81
N PHE A 310 -1.32 -13.78 -16.53
CA PHE A 310 -0.89 -15.15 -16.26
C PHE A 310 0.19 -15.24 -15.16
N GLY A 311 0.67 -14.10 -14.66
CA GLY A 311 1.68 -14.02 -13.61
C GLY A 311 3.06 -13.58 -14.09
N ALA A 312 3.94 -13.32 -13.14
CA ALA A 312 5.29 -12.83 -13.41
C ALA A 312 6.13 -13.88 -14.16
N GLY A 313 6.83 -13.44 -15.21
CA GLY A 313 7.74 -14.29 -15.99
C GLY A 313 7.14 -14.89 -17.27
N TRP A 314 5.84 -14.75 -17.48
CA TRP A 314 5.22 -15.10 -18.76
C TRP A 314 5.69 -14.17 -19.87
N THR A 315 5.94 -14.73 -21.05
CA THR A 315 6.44 -13.99 -22.23
C THR A 315 5.54 -14.24 -23.43
N CYS A 316 5.54 -13.30 -24.37
CA CYS A 316 4.86 -13.51 -25.64
C CYS A 316 5.80 -14.23 -26.60
N ASP A 317 5.57 -15.54 -26.82
CA ASP A 317 6.36 -16.38 -27.70
C ASP A 317 5.50 -16.95 -28.83
N GLY A 318 5.89 -16.69 -30.08
CA GLY A 318 5.13 -17.13 -31.25
C GLY A 318 3.71 -16.54 -31.35
N GLY A 319 3.44 -15.40 -30.69
CA GLY A 319 2.11 -14.77 -30.66
C GLY A 319 1.15 -15.35 -29.62
N LEU A 320 1.66 -16.16 -28.69
CA LEU A 320 0.91 -16.74 -27.58
C LEU A 320 1.65 -16.49 -26.25
N CYS A 321 0.89 -16.33 -25.18
CA CYS A 321 1.46 -16.25 -23.84
C CYS A 321 2.07 -17.61 -23.46
N ALA A 322 3.36 -17.62 -23.17
CA ALA A 322 4.09 -18.80 -22.76
C ALA A 322 4.66 -18.61 -21.35
N PRO A 323 4.61 -19.65 -20.50
CA PRO A 323 5.30 -19.61 -19.22
C PRO A 323 6.82 -19.52 -19.46
N PRO A 324 7.59 -19.05 -18.48
CA PRO A 324 9.04 -19.06 -18.56
C PRO A 324 9.56 -20.51 -18.75
N PRO A 325 10.68 -20.69 -19.46
CA PRO A 325 11.30 -22.00 -19.67
C PRO A 325 11.78 -22.67 -18.37
#